data_AF-A0A355A012-F1
#
_entry.id   AF-A0A355A012-F1
#
_cell.length_a   1.000
_cell.length_b   1.000
_cell.length_c   1.000
_cell.angle_alpha   90.00
_cell.angle_beta   90.00
_cell.angle_gamma   90.00
#
_symmetry.space_group_name_H-M   'P 1'
#
loop_
_entity.id
_entity.type
_entity.pdbx_description
1 polymer ?
#
loop_
_entity_poly.entity_id
_entity_poly.type
_entity_poly.pdbx_seq_one_letter_code
_entity_poly.pdbx_strand_id
1 'polypeptide(L)'
;GFDLGNSPLEYSAEVVAEKRIILCTSNGTKALKEAQNAAEILIGAFLNAGRTSLYLKDKQEVVLFCAGRNGELGLDDLLCAGLIVENLLAQEVEVELTDAAQLGLIS
;
A
#
# COMPACT_ATOMS: atom_id res chain seq x y z
N GLY A 1 -28.29 1.14 -1.54
CA GLY A 1 -27.26 1.49 -0.55
C GLY A 1 -26.07 0.57 -0.73
N PHE A 2 -25.01 0.72 0.06
CA PHE A 2 -23.90 -0.25 0.13
C PHE A 2 -24.20 -1.33 1.16
N ASP A 3 -23.70 -2.55 0.94
CA ASP A 3 -23.90 -3.69 1.85
C ASP A 3 -22.95 -3.67 3.05
N LEU A 4 -21.73 -3.13 2.87
CA LEU A 4 -20.67 -3.04 3.89
C LEU A 4 -20.09 -1.62 3.94
N GLY A 5 -19.57 -1.24 5.10
CA GLY A 5 -18.74 -0.05 5.28
C GLY A 5 -17.29 -0.24 4.83
N ASN A 6 -16.43 0.70 5.20
CA ASN A 6 -14.98 0.64 4.91
C ASN A 6 -14.16 0.15 6.11
N SER A 7 -14.78 -0.48 7.11
CA SER A 7 -14.05 -1.10 8.21
C SER A 7 -13.61 -2.51 7.82
N PRO A 8 -12.31 -2.85 7.86
CA PRO A 8 -11.84 -4.21 7.54
C PRO A 8 -12.51 -5.31 8.39
N LEU A 9 -12.96 -4.98 9.60
CA LEU A 9 -13.65 -5.91 10.49
C LEU A 9 -15.01 -6.41 9.95
N GLU A 10 -15.59 -5.69 8.98
CA GLU A 10 -16.84 -6.09 8.31
C GLU A 10 -16.62 -7.17 7.23
N TYR A 11 -15.37 -7.47 6.87
CA TYR A 11 -15.00 -8.33 5.74
C TYR A 11 -14.54 -9.73 6.19
N SER A 12 -15.31 -10.36 7.08
CA SER A 12 -15.02 -11.74 7.50
C SER A 12 -15.27 -12.74 6.35
N ALA A 13 -14.60 -13.90 6.39
CA ALA A 13 -14.76 -14.93 5.37
C ALA A 13 -16.22 -15.38 5.20
N GLU A 14 -16.98 -15.51 6.30
CA GLU A 14 -18.41 -15.85 6.25
C GLU A 14 -19.23 -14.83 5.46
N VAL A 15 -18.85 -13.56 5.53
CA VAL A 15 -19.55 -12.46 4.86
C VAL A 15 -19.13 -12.36 3.39
N VAL A 16 -17.84 -12.52 3.07
CA VAL A 16 -17.30 -12.13 1.75
C VAL A 16 -16.68 -13.25 0.92
N ALA A 17 -16.47 -14.45 1.48
CA ALA A 17 -15.86 -15.55 0.72
C ALA A 17 -16.66 -15.87 -0.54
N GLU A 18 -15.94 -16.12 -1.65
CA GLU A 18 -16.48 -16.44 -2.97
C GLU A 18 -17.41 -15.38 -3.58
N LYS A 19 -17.46 -14.17 -2.98
CA LYS A 19 -18.25 -13.04 -3.51
C LYS A 19 -17.35 -12.05 -4.22
N ARG A 20 -17.93 -11.35 -5.20
CA ARG A 20 -17.30 -10.17 -5.80
C ARG A 20 -17.58 -8.96 -4.92
N ILE A 21 -16.52 -8.31 -4.47
CA ILE A 21 -16.61 -7.07 -3.67
C ILE A 21 -16.47 -5.88 -4.61
N ILE A 22 -17.46 -4.98 -4.59
CA ILE A 22 -17.36 -3.66 -5.23
C ILE A 22 -17.07 -2.66 -4.11
N LEU A 23 -15.80 -2.26 -4.00
CA LEU A 23 -15.34 -1.34 -2.97
C LEU A 23 -15.27 0.09 -3.54
N CYS A 24 -15.90 1.04 -2.86
CA CYS A 24 -15.85 2.46 -3.22
C CYS A 24 -15.26 3.25 -2.05
N THR A 25 -14.07 3.82 -2.24
CA THR A 25 -13.41 4.66 -1.23
C THR A 25 -13.07 6.03 -1.82
N SER A 26 -13.04 7.05 -0.97
CA SER A 26 -12.75 8.43 -1.38
C SER A 26 -11.30 8.61 -1.85
N ASN A 27 -10.34 7.97 -1.19
CA ASN A 27 -8.91 8.20 -1.43
C ASN A 27 -8.28 7.13 -2.33
N GLY A 28 -8.63 5.86 -2.14
CA GLY A 28 -8.01 4.74 -2.86
C GLY A 28 -8.23 4.79 -4.37
N THR A 29 -9.42 5.22 -4.80
CA THR A 29 -9.75 5.33 -6.22
C THR A 29 -8.88 6.37 -6.95
N LYS A 30 -8.50 7.46 -6.27
CA LYS A 30 -7.64 8.50 -6.85
C LYS A 30 -6.21 7.99 -6.98
N ALA A 31 -5.67 7.37 -5.93
CA ALA A 31 -4.33 6.79 -5.94
C ALA A 31 -4.16 5.74 -7.06
N LEU A 32 -5.14 4.85 -7.23
CA LEU A 32 -5.12 3.84 -8.29
C LEU A 32 -5.15 4.46 -9.69
N LYS A 33 -5.91 5.54 -9.88
CA LYS A 33 -5.97 6.25 -11.16
C LYS A 33 -4.63 6.91 -11.51
N GLU A 34 -3.93 7.44 -10.52
CA GLU A 34 -2.59 8.02 -10.72
C GLU A 34 -1.53 6.94 -11.00
N ALA A 35 -1.67 5.76 -10.38
CA ALA A 35 -0.82 4.61 -10.62
C ALA A 35 -1.14 3.80 -11.90
N GLN A 36 -2.14 4.20 -12.70
CA GLN A 36 -2.69 3.38 -13.79
C GLN A 36 -1.70 2.98 -14.90
N ASN A 37 -0.57 3.69 -15.02
CA ASN A 37 0.47 3.42 -16.02
C ASN A 37 1.55 2.45 -15.52
N ALA A 38 1.48 2.00 -14.26
CA ALA A 38 2.40 1.03 -13.73
C ALA A 38 2.23 -0.33 -14.43
N ALA A 39 3.34 -1.04 -14.64
CA ALA A 39 3.31 -2.40 -15.20
C ALA A 39 2.56 -3.39 -14.29
N GLU A 40 2.58 -3.14 -12.99
CA GLU A 40 1.90 -3.92 -11.97
C GLU A 40 1.49 -2.99 -10.82
N ILE A 41 0.29 -3.19 -10.26
CA ILE A 41 -0.21 -2.42 -9.11
C ILE A 41 -0.47 -3.40 -7.97
N LEU A 42 0.14 -3.12 -6.82
CA LEU A 42 -0.07 -3.86 -5.57
C LEU A 42 -0.80 -2.98 -4.57
N ILE A 43 -1.60 -3.59 -3.69
CA ILE A 43 -2.22 -2.90 -2.56
C ILE A 43 -1.40 -3.18 -1.31
N GLY A 44 -0.74 -2.16 -0.79
CA GLY A 44 0.07 -2.22 0.43
C GLY A 44 -0.70 -1.79 1.68
N ALA A 45 -0.49 -2.48 2.78
CA ALA A 45 -0.97 -2.13 4.11
C ALA A 45 -0.04 -2.73 5.18
N PHE A 46 -0.09 -2.22 6.42
CA PHE A 46 0.68 -2.81 7.53
C PHE A 46 0.47 -4.32 7.67
N LEU A 47 -0.76 -4.79 7.45
CA LEU A 47 -1.14 -6.20 7.56
C LEU A 47 -0.39 -7.12 6.56
N ASN A 48 0.03 -6.60 5.41
CA ASN A 48 0.72 -7.37 4.38
C ASN A 48 2.14 -6.87 4.08
N ALA A 49 2.66 -5.87 4.80
CA ALA A 49 3.92 -5.21 4.51
C ALA A 49 5.10 -6.19 4.32
N GLY A 50 5.22 -7.20 5.19
CA GLY A 50 6.28 -8.22 5.08
C GLY A 50 6.15 -9.15 3.87
N ARG A 51 4.92 -9.45 3.41
CA ARG A 51 4.71 -10.23 2.18
C ARG A 51 4.93 -9.37 0.94
N THR A 52 4.51 -8.12 0.99
CA THR A 52 4.73 -7.13 -0.06
C THR A 52 6.22 -6.88 -0.26
N SER A 53 7.00 -6.63 0.79
CA SER A 53 8.45 -6.44 0.69
C SER A 53 9.16 -7.67 0.10
N LEU A 54 8.79 -8.88 0.54
CA LEU A 54 9.34 -10.12 -0.02
C LEU A 54 9.06 -10.26 -1.53
N TYR A 55 7.88 -9.85 -1.99
CA TYR A 55 7.52 -9.86 -3.41
C TYR A 55 8.27 -8.79 -4.21
N LEU A 56 8.53 -7.64 -3.59
CA LEU A 56 9.20 -6.50 -4.22
C LEU A 56 10.72 -6.67 -4.35
N LYS A 57 11.34 -7.60 -3.62
CA LYS A 57 12.81 -7.76 -3.56
C LYS A 57 13.48 -7.91 -4.94
N ASP A 58 12.80 -8.53 -5.90
CA ASP A 58 13.33 -8.83 -7.23
C ASP A 58 12.86 -7.81 -8.29
N LYS A 59 12.19 -6.73 -7.87
CA LYS A 59 11.68 -5.67 -8.77
C LYS A 59 12.75 -4.60 -8.97
N GLN A 60 12.91 -4.16 -10.21
CA GLN A 60 13.93 -3.16 -10.57
C GLN A 60 13.52 -1.73 -10.17
N GLU A 61 12.23 -1.42 -10.25
CA GLU A 61 11.71 -0.10 -9.93
C GLU A 61 10.41 -0.26 -9.13
N VAL A 62 10.33 0.45 -8.01
CA VAL A 62 9.19 0.39 -7.09
C VAL A 62 8.80 1.81 -6.71
N VAL A 63 7.53 2.14 -6.92
CA VAL A 63 6.93 3.39 -6.46
C VAL A 63 5.95 3.08 -5.35
N LEU A 64 6.23 3.58 -4.14
CA LEU A 64 5.32 3.49 -3.00
C LEU A 64 4.39 4.71 -3.01
N PHE A 65 3.16 4.50 -3.47
CA PHE A 65 2.17 5.56 -3.58
C PHE A 65 1.37 5.71 -2.28
N CYS A 66 1.59 6.79 -1.54
CA CYS A 66 0.77 7.14 -0.38
C CYS A 66 -0.54 7.79 -0.85
N ALA A 67 -1.70 7.20 -0.51
CA ALA A 67 -2.99 7.70 -0.98
C ALA A 67 -3.35 9.06 -0.38
N GLY A 68 -2.88 9.31 0.84
CA GLY A 68 -3.12 10.53 1.60
C GLY A 68 -4.58 10.73 1.94
N ARG A 69 -4.89 11.92 2.46
CA ARG A 69 -6.27 12.33 2.76
C ARG A 69 -6.47 13.80 2.44
N ASN A 70 -7.52 14.11 1.69
CA ASN A 70 -7.88 15.49 1.32
C ASN A 70 -6.76 16.26 0.59
N GLY A 71 -5.86 15.56 -0.12
CA GLY A 71 -4.71 16.17 -0.78
C GLY A 71 -3.49 16.38 0.13
N GLU A 72 -3.56 15.96 1.40
CA GLU A 72 -2.45 15.97 2.34
C GLU A 72 -1.83 14.59 2.47
N LEU A 73 -0.56 14.55 2.86
CA LEU A 73 0.18 13.33 3.15
C LEU A 73 -0.45 12.61 4.35
N GLY A 74 -0.77 11.33 4.18
CA GLY A 74 -1.19 10.47 5.29
C GLY A 74 0.04 10.00 6.06
N LEU A 75 0.12 10.32 7.36
CA LEU A 75 1.23 9.86 8.19
C LEU A 75 1.25 8.33 8.32
N ASP A 76 0.07 7.73 8.44
CA ASP A 76 -0.13 6.28 8.43
C ASP A 76 0.33 5.64 7.12
N ASP A 77 0.02 6.25 5.97
CA ASP A 77 0.50 5.80 4.66
C ASP A 77 2.04 5.89 4.57
N LEU A 78 2.62 7.01 5.01
CA LEU A 78 4.07 7.22 5.01
C LEU A 78 4.78 6.20 5.90
N LEU A 79 4.26 5.97 7.11
CA LEU A 79 4.80 4.96 8.03
C LEU A 79 4.71 3.55 7.44
N CYS A 80 3.61 3.23 6.75
CA CYS A 80 3.47 1.92 6.09
C CYS A 80 4.47 1.78 4.92
N ALA A 81 4.68 2.83 4.14
CA ALA A 81 5.67 2.85 3.08
C ALA A 81 7.09 2.68 3.65
N GLY A 82 7.42 3.41 4.72
CA GLY A 82 8.66 3.29 5.47
C GLY A 82 8.96 1.86 5.91
N LEU A 83 7.99 1.21 6.56
CA LEU A 83 8.11 -0.19 6.98
C LEU A 83 8.41 -1.14 5.80
N ILE A 84 7.84 -0.90 4.62
CA ILE A 84 8.13 -1.71 3.43
C ILE A 84 9.58 -1.50 2.98
N VAL A 85 10.07 -0.26 2.97
CA VAL A 85 11.46 0.06 2.62
C VAL A 85 12.43 -0.55 3.62
N GLU A 86 12.17 -0.42 4.93
CA GLU A 86 12.99 -1.02 5.97
C GLU A 86 13.07 -2.54 5.83
N ASN A 87 11.94 -3.19 5.52
CA ASN A 87 11.94 -4.62 5.28
C ASN A 87 12.75 -5.02 4.04
N LEU A 88 12.82 -4.18 3.00
CA LEU A 88 13.67 -4.42 1.83
C LEU A 88 15.16 -4.28 2.19
N LEU A 89 15.51 -3.23 2.93
CA LEU A 89 16.88 -3.01 3.42
C LEU A 89 17.35 -4.15 4.35
N ALA A 90 16.49 -4.62 5.25
CA ALA A 90 16.77 -5.73 6.14
C ALA A 90 16.95 -7.08 5.41
N GLN A 91 16.49 -7.18 4.16
CA GLN A 91 16.72 -8.33 3.29
C GLN A 91 18.01 -8.19 2.45
N GLU A 92 18.86 -7.21 2.76
CA GLU A 92 20.10 -6.90 2.04
C GLU A 92 19.89 -6.58 0.55
N VAL A 93 18.69 -6.07 0.20
CA VAL A 93 18.43 -5.57 -1.15
C VAL A 93 19.14 -4.23 -1.32
N GLU A 94 20.03 -4.14 -2.31
CA GLU A 94 20.64 -2.88 -2.69
C GLU A 94 19.58 -2.00 -3.36
N VAL A 95 19.22 -0.90 -2.71
CA VAL A 95 18.18 0.02 -3.16
C VAL A 95 18.71 1.44 -3.21
N GLU A 96 18.36 2.16 -4.28
CA GLU A 96 18.57 3.60 -4.37
C GLU A 96 17.29 4.31 -3.89
N LEU A 97 17.39 5.02 -2.77
CA LEU A 97 16.24 5.69 -2.16
C LEU A 97 16.17 7.16 -2.54
N THR A 98 15.05 7.57 -3.13
CA THR A 98 14.68 8.98 -3.28
C THR A 98 14.49 9.66 -1.91
N ASP A 99 14.58 11.00 -1.87
CA ASP A 99 14.33 11.79 -0.66
C ASP A 99 12.97 11.47 -0.01
N ALA A 100 11.94 11.24 -0.83
CA ALA A 100 10.60 10.89 -0.36
C ALA A 100 10.56 9.51 0.32
N ALA A 101 11.33 8.55 -0.20
CA ALA A 101 11.46 7.23 0.43
C ALA A 101 12.25 7.30 1.74
N GLN A 102 13.27 8.15 1.81
CA GLN A 102 14.04 8.37 3.03
C GLN A 102 13.20 9.01 4.15
N LEU A 103 12.30 9.93 3.82
CA LEU A 103 11.38 10.55 4.80
C LEU A 103 10.50 9.55 5.56
N GLY A 104 10.20 8.40 4.95
CA GLY A 104 9.38 7.37 5.57
C GLY A 104 10.13 6.47 6.54
N LEU A 105 11.46 6.47 6.55
CA LEU A 105 12.26 5.61 7.41
C LEU A 105 12.10 6.00 8.88
N ILE A 106 11.92 5.00 9.73
CA ILE A 106 11.78 5.14 11.19
C ILE A 106 13.15 4.81 11.79
N SER A 107 14.04 5.80 11.79
CA SER A 107 15.39 5.69 12.37
C SER A 107 15.40 5.47 13.89
#